data_AF-A0A0V8IRH9-F1
#
_entry.id   AF-A0A0V8IRH9-F1
#
_cell.length_a   1.000
_cell.length_b   1.000
_cell.length_c   1.000
_cell.angle_alpha   90.00
_cell.angle_beta   90.00
_cell.angle_gamma   90.00
#
_symmetry.space_group_name_H-M   'P 1'
#
loop_
_entity.id
_entity.type
_entity.pdbx_description
1 polymer ?
#
loop_
_entity_poly.entity_id
_entity_poly.type
_entity_poly.pdbx_seq_one_letter_code
_entity_poly.pdbx_strand_id
1 'polypeptide(L)' 'MTELTGPEEPAAQPSPDWPVLDAAAISDSAVSQALAALDGLPGTPVEHHEETYALLHDGLLAALDSPGTEGGTA' A
#
# COMPACT_ATOMS: atom_id res chain seq x y z
N MET A 1 8.53 33.31 -15.88
CA MET A 1 9.86 32.72 -16.06
C MET A 1 10.67 33.03 -14.82
N THR A 2 10.74 32.09 -13.90
CA THR A 2 11.68 32.13 -12.78
C THR A 2 12.42 30.80 -12.81
N GLU A 3 13.66 30.87 -13.27
CA GLU A 3 14.62 29.76 -13.28
C GLU A 3 15.08 29.51 -11.84
N LEU A 4 14.88 28.29 -11.34
CA LEU A 4 15.47 27.77 -10.11
C LEU A 4 16.71 26.98 -10.52
N THR A 5 17.87 27.65 -10.53
CA THR A 5 19.17 26.97 -10.68
C THR A 5 19.95 27.07 -9.38
N GLY A 6 20.00 25.96 -8.68
CA GLY A 6 21.04 25.60 -7.74
C GLY A 6 21.20 24.08 -7.87
N PRO A 7 22.43 23.53 -7.92
CA PRO A 7 22.62 22.09 -7.85
C PRO A 7 22.17 21.66 -6.45
N GLU A 8 20.90 21.26 -6.36
CA GLU A 8 20.36 20.62 -5.18
C GLU A 8 21.15 19.32 -5.04
N GLU A 9 22.09 19.29 -4.09
CA GLU A 9 22.70 18.05 -3.64
C GLU A 9 21.55 17.06 -3.46
N PRO A 10 21.58 15.87 -4.10
CA PRO A 10 20.50 14.92 -3.92
C PRO A 10 20.53 14.56 -2.44
N ALA A 11 19.65 15.19 -1.66
CA ALA A 11 19.28 14.73 -0.34
C ALA A 11 19.09 13.23 -0.53
N ALA A 12 19.78 12.39 0.24
CA ALA A 12 19.75 10.94 0.10
C ALA A 12 18.28 10.49 0.10
N GLN A 13 17.68 10.47 -1.08
CA GLN A 13 16.29 10.12 -1.27
C GLN A 13 16.34 8.64 -0.93
N PRO A 14 15.65 8.22 0.15
CA PRO A 14 15.56 6.80 0.45
C PRO A 14 15.19 6.13 -0.87
N SER A 15 15.96 5.09 -1.25
CA SER A 15 15.71 4.38 -2.49
C SER A 15 14.21 4.16 -2.61
N PRO A 16 13.58 4.39 -3.78
CA PRO A 16 12.18 4.08 -4.02
C PRO A 16 11.97 2.56 -4.07
N ASP A 17 12.71 1.82 -3.25
CA ASP A 17 12.54 0.40 -3.02
C ASP A 17 11.19 0.25 -2.36
N TRP A 18 10.34 -0.53 -3.03
CA TRP A 18 9.04 -0.87 -2.50
C TRP A 18 9.23 -1.55 -1.14
N PRO A 19 8.42 -1.22 -0.12
CA PRO A 19 8.59 -1.83 1.19
C PRO A 19 8.48 -3.35 1.07
N VAL A 20 9.54 -4.05 1.48
CA VAL A 20 9.53 -5.51 1.56
C VAL A 20 8.58 -5.90 2.69
N LEU A 21 7.44 -6.48 2.33
CA LEU A 21 6.40 -6.86 3.27
C LEU A 21 6.55 -8.33 3.66
N ASP A 22 6.71 -8.58 4.95
CA ASP A 22 6.62 -9.94 5.49
C ASP A 22 5.14 -10.29 5.72
N ALA A 23 4.47 -10.75 4.65
CA ALA A 23 3.05 -11.10 4.69
C ALA A 23 2.73 -12.21 5.72
N ALA A 24 3.73 -12.98 6.15
CA ALA A 24 3.57 -14.02 7.17
C ALA A 24 3.45 -13.46 8.60
N ALA A 25 3.87 -12.20 8.83
CA ALA A 25 3.69 -11.52 10.11
C ALA A 25 2.27 -10.94 10.30
N ILE A 26 1.45 -10.92 9.25
CA ILE A 26 0.10 -10.33 9.26
C ILE A 26 -0.91 -11.42 9.65
N SER A 27 -1.50 -11.30 10.84
CA SER A 27 -2.52 -12.26 11.32
C SER A 27 -3.90 -12.04 10.70
N ASP A 28 -4.15 -10.86 10.13
CA ASP A 28 -5.42 -10.53 9.51
C ASP A 28 -5.44 -10.93 8.03
N SER A 29 -6.37 -11.82 7.67
CA SER A 29 -6.43 -12.35 6.30
C SER A 29 -6.81 -11.28 5.27
N ALA A 30 -7.60 -10.26 5.63
CA ALA A 30 -7.97 -9.19 4.71
C ALA A 30 -6.77 -8.27 4.45
N VAL A 31 -6.00 -7.95 5.50
CA VAL A 31 -4.76 -7.18 5.38
C VAL A 31 -3.70 -7.95 4.61
N SER A 32 -3.56 -9.26 4.84
CA SER A 32 -2.59 -10.10 4.09
C SER A 32 -2.90 -10.14 2.59
N GLN A 33 -4.17 -10.29 2.21
CA GLN A 33 -4.61 -10.23 0.81
C GLN A 33 -4.35 -8.85 0.19
N ALA A 34 -4.59 -7.78 0.94
CA ALA A 34 -4.31 -6.41 0.48
C ALA A 34 -2.80 -6.19 0.23
N LEU A 35 -1.96 -6.70 1.11
CA LEU A 35 -0.50 -6.58 0.97
C LEU A 35 0.04 -7.42 -0.20
N ALA A 36 -0.55 -8.58 -0.47
CA ALA A 36 -0.21 -9.37 -1.67
C ALA A 36 -0.55 -8.61 -2.98
N ALA A 37 -1.66 -7.88 -3.00
CA ALA A 37 -2.01 -7.02 -4.15
C ALA A 37 -1.03 -5.85 -4.31
N LEU A 38 -0.58 -5.26 -3.20
CA LEU A 38 0.42 -4.19 -3.19
C LEU A 38 1.82 -4.69 -3.60
N ASP A 39 2.21 -5.92 -3.26
CA ASP A 39 3.48 -6.53 -3.69
C ASP A 39 3.55 -6.69 -5.23
N GLY A 40 2.40 -6.91 -5.87
CA GLY A 40 2.29 -6.98 -7.33
C GLY A 40 2.32 -5.62 -8.04
N LEU A 41 2.12 -4.51 -7.33
CA LEU A 41 1.98 -3.16 -7.89
C LEU A 41 3.18 -2.66 -8.72
N PRO A 42 4.45 -2.96 -8.35
CA PRO A 42 5.62 -2.59 -9.16
C PRO A 42 5.62 -3.22 -10.56
N GLY A 43 4.92 -4.36 -10.74
CA GLY A 43 4.72 -5.00 -12.04
C GLY A 43 3.54 -4.44 -12.84
N THR A 44 2.73 -3.57 -12.23
CA THR A 44 1.50 -3.03 -12.81
C THR A 44 1.78 -1.66 -13.45
N PRO A 45 1.22 -1.36 -14.64
CA PRO A 45 1.29 -0.04 -15.25
C PRO A 45 0.66 1.03 -14.34
N VAL A 46 1.26 2.22 -14.30
CA VAL A 46 0.82 3.33 -13.43
C VAL A 46 -0.64 3.73 -13.68
N GLU A 47 -1.12 3.61 -14.91
CA GLU A 47 -2.53 3.87 -15.27
C GLU A 47 -3.54 2.96 -14.55
N HIS A 48 -3.11 1.79 -14.06
CA HIS A 48 -3.95 0.86 -13.30
C HIS A 48 -3.73 0.96 -11.79
N HIS A 49 -2.81 1.80 -11.32
CA HIS A 49 -2.55 1.95 -9.89
C HIS A 49 -3.75 2.54 -9.17
N GLU A 50 -4.42 3.54 -9.76
CA GLU A 50 -5.64 4.14 -9.19
C GLU A 50 -6.71 3.09 -8.91
N GLU A 51 -7.04 2.28 -9.93
CA GLU A 51 -8.04 1.22 -9.81
C GLU A 51 -7.62 0.18 -8.76
N THR A 52 -6.34 -0.20 -8.74
CA THR A 52 -5.81 -1.15 -7.75
C THR A 52 -5.93 -0.60 -6.33
N TYR A 53 -5.61 0.67 -6.11
CA TYR A 53 -5.76 1.33 -4.81
C TYR A 53 -7.23 1.49 -4.39
N ALA A 54 -8.11 1.82 -5.34
CA ALA A 54 -9.55 1.95 -5.07
C ALA A 54 -10.15 0.62 -4.61
N LEU A 55 -9.84 -0.48 -5.33
CA LEU A 55 -10.27 -1.83 -4.96
C LEU A 55 -9.71 -2.27 -3.60
N LEU A 56 -8.45 -1.92 -3.31
CA LEU A 56 -7.82 -2.21 -2.04
C LEU A 56 -8.54 -1.49 -0.88
N HIS A 57 -8.81 -0.20 -1.07
CA HIS A 57 -9.49 0.63 -0.08
C HIS A 57 -10.89 0.10 0.19
N ASP A 58 -11.67 -0.17 -0.86
CA ASP A 58 -13.04 -0.67 -0.70
C ASP A 58 -13.08 -2.08 -0.09
N GLY A 59 -12.11 -2.95 -0.43
CA GLY A 59 -11.99 -4.28 0.16
C GLY A 59 -11.63 -4.25 1.65
N LEU A 60 -10.69 -3.37 2.04
CA LEU A 60 -10.33 -3.17 3.44
C LEU A 60 -11.46 -2.51 4.24
N LEU A 61 -12.14 -1.52 3.65
CA LEU A 61 -13.29 -0.86 4.26
C LEU A 61 -14.45 -1.83 4.45
N ALA A 62 -14.74 -2.69 3.47
CA ALA A 62 -15.77 -3.71 3.57
C ALA A 62 -15.43 -4.78 4.64
N ALA A 63 -14.14 -5.12 4.80
CA ALA A 63 -13.70 -6.02 5.87
C ALA A 63 -13.86 -5.39 7.26
N LEU A 64 -13.59 -4.08 7.39
CA LEU A 64 -13.77 -3.32 8.62
C LEU A 64 -15.25 -3.09 8.97
N ASP A 65 -16.10 -2.87 7.97
CA ASP A 65 -17.55 -2.65 8.13
C ASP A 65 -18.33 -3.96 8.32
N SER A 66 -17.68 -5.10 8.05
CA SER A 66 -18.30 -6.41 8.25
C SER A 66 -18.55 -6.67 9.74
N PRO A 67 -19.78 -6.99 10.16
CA PRO A 67 -20.10 -7.34 11.54
C PRO A 67 -19.53 -8.73 11.85
N GLY A 68 -18.21 -8.79 12.10
CA GLY A 68 -17.46 -10.03 12.29
C GLY A 68 -16.08 -9.85 12.94
N THR A 69 -15.68 -8.61 13.28
CA THR A 69 -14.57 -8.35 14.22
C THR A 69 -15.13 -7.91 15.58
N GLU A 70 -16.18 -8.60 16.04
CA GLU A 70 -16.49 -8.59 17.47
C GLU A 70 -15.32 -9.28 18.17
N GLY A 71 -14.51 -8.47 18.84
CA GLY A 71 -13.43 -8.91 19.71
C GLY A 71 -13.91 -10.00 20.65
N GLY A 72 -13.47 -11.23 20.40
CA GLY A 72 -13.46 -12.27 21.40
C GLY A 72 -12.43 -11.94 22.49
N THR A 73 -12.91 -11.41 23.61
CA THR A 73 -12.34 -11.57 24.96
C THR A 73 -13.52 -11.45 25.93
N ALA A 74 -14.12 -12.55 26.38
CA ALA A 74 -13.74 -13.29 27.60
C ALA A 74 -14.00 -12.48 28.89
#